data_AF-A0A259CGA0-F1
#
_entry.id   AF-A0A259CGA0-F1
#
_cell.length_a   1.000
_cell.length_b   1.000
_cell.length_c   1.000
_cell.angle_alpha   90.00
_cell.angle_beta   90.00
_cell.angle_gamma   90.00
#
_symmetry.space_group_name_H-M   'P 1'
#
loop_
_entity.id
_entity.type
_entity.pdbx_description
1 polymer ?
#
loop_
_entity_poly.entity_id
_entity_poly.type
_entity_poly.pdbx_seq_one_letter_code
_entity_poly.pdbx_strand_id
1 'polypeptide(L)'
;MLAAALTDHPGARIVIRSHPETLARLRPGHFDAHSLAAGTDRITLLTTPVSPHHLLRGAAAVYTVSSQLGFEAILHGHVPHVFGQPFYAGWGLTRDLAPVPERRLRAPDGHPLPLVTLQALTHAALIAYPRYWDPVTRRPCPPEVALERLAASTLPRGVTGLRLLAKAQGHLAGLAHLWR
;
A
#
# COMPACT_ATOMS: atom_id res chain seq x y z
N MET A 1 4.18 15.74 -0.57
CA MET A 1 4.21 14.73 0.51
C MET A 1 5.37 14.93 1.48
N LEU A 2 6.65 14.76 1.07
CA LEU A 2 7.80 14.90 1.99
C LEU A 2 7.85 16.28 2.68
N ALA A 3 7.67 17.36 1.92
CA ALA A 3 7.64 18.72 2.48
C ALA A 3 6.53 18.90 3.55
N ALA A 4 5.36 18.30 3.35
CA ALA A 4 4.27 18.33 4.34
C ALA A 4 4.67 17.58 5.61
N ALA A 5 5.23 16.37 5.49
CA ALA A 5 5.72 15.61 6.64
C ALA A 5 6.83 16.36 7.41
N LEU A 6 7.71 17.07 6.72
CA LEU A 6 8.76 17.90 7.33
C LEU A 6 8.18 19.10 8.10
N THR A 7 7.07 19.66 7.62
CA THR A 7 6.38 20.84 8.19
C THR A 7 5.51 20.44 9.38
N ASP A 8 4.72 19.38 9.24
CA ASP A 8 3.79 18.88 10.26
C ASP A 8 4.52 18.31 11.49
N HIS A 9 5.75 17.82 11.29
CA HIS A 9 6.56 17.20 12.34
C HIS A 9 7.96 17.82 12.41
N PRO A 10 8.09 19.06 12.92
CA PRO A 10 9.38 19.69 13.10
C PRO A 10 10.20 18.89 14.14
N GLY A 11 11.43 18.52 13.78
CA GLY A 11 12.32 17.74 14.66
C GLY A 11 12.11 16.22 14.66
N ALA A 12 11.05 15.70 14.05
CA ALA A 12 10.87 14.25 13.94
C ALA A 12 11.82 13.64 12.91
N ARG A 13 12.29 12.42 13.20
CA ARG A 13 12.99 11.58 12.22
C ARG A 13 12.01 11.11 11.14
N ILE A 14 12.37 11.30 9.88
CA ILE A 14 11.57 10.88 8.72
C ILE A 14 12.23 9.67 8.08
N VAL A 15 11.47 8.58 7.96
CA VAL A 15 11.91 7.38 7.24
C VAL A 15 11.15 7.30 5.93
N ILE A 16 11.86 7.43 4.82
CA ILE A 16 11.31 7.25 3.48
C ILE A 16 11.53 5.79 3.09
N ARG A 17 10.46 5.01 2.97
CA ARG A 17 10.52 3.64 2.47
C ARG A 17 10.48 3.65 0.95
N SER A 18 11.56 3.25 0.31
CA SER A 18 11.58 3.03 -1.14
C SER A 18 10.76 1.80 -1.53
N HIS A 19 10.09 1.85 -2.69
CA HIS A 19 9.33 0.71 -3.18
C HIS A 19 10.28 -0.48 -3.45
N PRO A 20 9.91 -1.73 -3.13
CA PRO A 20 10.76 -2.90 -3.37
C PRO A 20 11.23 -3.03 -4.82
N GLU A 21 10.40 -2.58 -5.78
CA GLU A 21 10.78 -2.56 -7.19
C GLU A 21 11.79 -1.47 -7.55
N THR A 22 11.78 -0.33 -6.85
CA THR A 22 12.83 0.69 -6.96
C THR A 22 14.15 0.12 -6.44
N LEU A 23 14.10 -0.63 -5.35
CA LEU A 23 15.27 -1.34 -4.81
C LEU A 23 15.79 -2.42 -5.77
N ALA A 24 14.88 -3.06 -6.49
CA ALA A 24 15.21 -4.00 -7.56
C ALA A 24 15.63 -3.33 -8.89
N ARG A 25 15.75 -1.99 -8.94
CA ARG A 25 16.03 -1.17 -10.14
C ARG A 25 15.06 -1.39 -11.31
N LEU A 26 13.87 -1.92 -11.03
CA LEU A 26 12.86 -2.20 -12.06
C LEU A 26 12.07 -0.93 -12.44
N ARG A 27 12.04 0.08 -11.56
CA ARG A 27 11.45 1.39 -11.81
C ARG A 27 12.28 2.51 -11.14
N PRO A 28 12.44 3.69 -11.77
CA PRO A 28 13.06 4.82 -11.11
C PRO A 28 12.26 5.23 -9.86
N GLY A 29 12.96 5.43 -8.75
CA GLY A 29 12.36 5.92 -7.51
C GLY A 29 12.01 7.39 -7.59
N HIS A 30 11.04 7.85 -6.79
CA HIS A 30 10.74 9.28 -6.67
C HIS A 30 11.76 10.05 -5.84
N PHE A 31 12.59 9.35 -5.07
CA PHE A 31 13.66 9.92 -4.26
C PHE A 31 14.95 9.15 -4.55
N ASP A 32 16.02 9.87 -4.87
CA ASP A 32 17.38 9.36 -4.85
C ASP A 32 18.14 9.96 -3.65
N ALA A 33 19.23 9.31 -3.25
CA ALA A 33 20.03 9.76 -2.11
C ALA A 33 20.63 11.17 -2.34
N HIS A 34 20.85 11.55 -3.60
CA HIS A 34 21.39 12.87 -3.96
C HIS A 34 20.36 14.00 -3.81
N SER A 35 19.09 13.78 -4.13
CA SER A 35 18.00 14.75 -3.95
C SER A 35 17.63 14.94 -2.49
N LEU A 36 17.96 13.98 -1.62
CA LEU A 36 17.75 14.06 -0.18
C LEU A 36 18.95 14.65 0.58
N ALA A 37 20.13 14.72 -0.05
CA ALA A 37 21.35 15.28 0.55
C ALA A 37 21.25 16.80 0.78
N ALA A 38 20.37 17.49 0.04
CA ALA A 38 20.02 18.87 0.30
C ALA A 38 19.01 18.96 1.47
N GLY A 39 19.49 18.73 2.69
CA GLY A 39 19.00 19.52 3.81
C GLY A 39 18.19 18.86 4.92
N THR A 40 18.52 17.66 5.42
CA THR A 40 18.35 17.36 6.87
C THR A 40 18.89 15.98 7.30
N ASP A 41 19.79 15.94 8.30
CA ASP A 41 20.30 14.71 8.95
C ASP A 41 19.22 13.78 9.54
N ARG A 42 17.98 14.27 9.62
CA ARG A 42 16.82 13.54 10.15
C ARG A 42 16.04 12.74 9.11
N ILE A 43 16.40 12.80 7.82
CA ILE A 43 15.75 12.02 6.76
C ILE A 43 16.58 10.77 6.46
N THR A 44 15.97 9.59 6.57
CA THR A 44 16.62 8.32 6.23
C THR A 44 15.87 7.64 5.10
N LEU A 45 16.57 7.36 4.00
CA LEU A 45 16.06 6.51 2.92
C LEU A 45 16.27 5.05 3.30
N LEU A 46 15.18 4.34 3.61
CA LEU A 46 15.24 2.92 3.94
C LEU A 46 15.21 2.10 2.66
N THR A 47 16.37 1.53 2.32
CA THR A 47 16.59 0.71 1.14
C THR A 47 16.69 -0.78 1.43
N THR A 48 16.71 -1.17 2.70
CA THR A 48 16.76 -2.58 3.10
C THR A 48 15.34 -3.16 3.20
N PRO A 49 15.16 -4.47 2.87
CA PRO A 49 13.89 -5.14 3.11
C PRO A 49 13.58 -5.16 4.61
N VAL A 50 12.52 -4.45 5.01
CA VAL A 50 12.02 -4.42 6.39
C VAL A 50 10.54 -4.74 6.39
N SER A 51 10.10 -5.51 7.39
CA SER A 51 8.68 -5.78 7.61
C SER A 51 7.90 -4.47 7.78
N PRO A 52 6.87 -4.20 6.97
CA PRO A 52 5.95 -3.08 7.19
C PRO A 52 5.46 -2.94 8.63
N HIS A 53 5.15 -4.06 9.29
CA HIS A 53 4.66 -4.08 10.67
C HIS A 53 5.61 -3.38 11.65
N HIS A 54 6.93 -3.56 11.49
CA HIS A 54 7.91 -2.92 12.37
C HIS A 54 7.97 -1.41 12.17
N LEU A 55 7.82 -0.95 10.93
CA LEU A 55 7.80 0.48 10.62
C LEU A 55 6.53 1.14 11.16
N LEU A 56 5.37 0.52 10.91
CA LEU A 56 4.08 1.07 11.31
C LEU A 56 3.92 1.11 12.82
N ARG A 57 4.36 0.07 13.55
CA ARG A 57 4.29 0.05 15.02
C ARG A 57 5.07 1.19 15.68
N GLY A 58 6.18 1.62 15.08
CA GLY A 58 7.04 2.69 15.60
C GLY A 58 6.76 4.07 15.01
N ALA A 59 5.81 4.19 14.08
CA ALA A 59 5.51 5.45 13.41
C ALA A 59 4.60 6.33 14.28
N ALA A 60 4.87 7.63 14.34
CA ALA A 60 3.94 8.61 14.92
C ALA A 60 2.87 9.06 13.91
N ALA A 61 3.21 9.04 12.62
CA ALA A 61 2.33 9.38 11.52
C ALA A 61 2.79 8.66 10.24
N VAL A 62 1.87 8.43 9.31
CA VAL A 62 2.14 7.75 8.05
C VAL A 62 1.66 8.62 6.88
N TYR A 63 2.57 8.90 5.95
CA TYR A 63 2.30 9.69 4.74
C TYR A 63 2.42 8.79 3.51
N THR A 64 1.44 8.85 2.62
CA THR A 64 1.41 8.02 1.41
C THR A 64 0.71 8.75 0.26
N VAL A 65 1.04 8.39 -0.97
CA VAL A 65 0.26 8.82 -2.15
C VAL A 65 -0.87 7.82 -2.41
N SER A 66 -0.49 6.59 -2.79
CA SER A 66 -1.44 5.53 -3.14
C SER A 66 -0.95 4.12 -2.80
N SER A 67 0.14 4.01 -2.03
CA SER A 67 0.73 2.72 -1.67
C SER A 67 -0.22 1.86 -0.86
N GLN A 68 -0.22 0.55 -1.07
CA GLN A 68 -0.94 -0.41 -0.22
C GLN A 68 -0.51 -0.32 1.26
N LEU A 69 0.72 0.15 1.53
CA LEU A 69 1.19 0.39 2.89
C LEU A 69 0.31 1.41 3.65
N GLY A 70 -0.37 2.31 2.95
CA GLY A 70 -1.35 3.20 3.57
C GLY A 70 -2.57 2.45 4.12
N PHE A 71 -3.04 1.42 3.41
CA PHE A 71 -4.09 0.54 3.93
C PHE A 71 -3.60 -0.26 5.14
N GLU A 72 -2.38 -0.82 5.06
CA GLU A 72 -1.77 -1.51 6.20
C GLU A 72 -1.62 -0.59 7.42
N ALA A 73 -1.34 0.70 7.22
CA ALA A 73 -1.28 1.67 8.31
C ALA A 73 -2.62 1.77 9.06
N ILE A 74 -3.75 1.79 8.32
CA ILE A 74 -5.09 1.78 8.92
C ILE A 74 -5.31 0.51 9.75
N LEU A 75 -4.88 -0.66 9.27
CA LEU A 75 -4.96 -1.92 10.02
C LEU A 75 -4.14 -1.88 11.32
N HIS A 76 -3.08 -1.06 11.37
CA HIS A 76 -2.27 -0.82 12.58
C HIS A 76 -2.81 0.32 13.46
N GLY A 77 -4.00 0.84 13.18
CA GLY A 77 -4.65 1.89 13.97
C GLY A 77 -4.20 3.32 13.63
N HIS A 78 -3.43 3.51 12.55
CA HIS A 78 -3.08 4.86 12.09
C HIS A 78 -4.20 5.49 11.29
N VAL A 79 -4.21 6.82 11.27
CA VAL A 79 -5.01 7.62 10.32
C VAL A 79 -4.04 8.28 9.33
N PRO A 80 -3.66 7.60 8.23
CA PRO A 80 -2.60 8.06 7.36
C PRO A 80 -3.00 9.31 6.56
N HIS A 81 -2.03 10.17 6.26
CA HIS A 81 -2.16 11.30 5.35
C HIS A 81 -1.99 10.81 3.90
N VAL A 82 -3.05 10.92 3.11
CA VAL A 82 -3.14 10.35 1.77
C VAL A 82 -3.19 11.45 0.71
N PHE A 83 -2.17 11.50 -0.14
CA PHE A 83 -2.00 12.51 -1.19
C PHE A 83 -2.61 12.12 -2.54
N GLY A 84 -3.07 10.87 -2.69
CA GLY A 84 -3.76 10.37 -3.87
C GLY A 84 -5.18 9.90 -3.57
N GLN A 85 -5.75 9.10 -4.48
CA GLN A 85 -7.10 8.54 -4.33
C GLN A 85 -7.11 6.99 -4.31
N PRO A 86 -6.27 6.31 -3.50
CA PRO A 86 -6.27 4.85 -3.44
C PRO A 86 -7.62 4.31 -2.94
N PHE A 87 -7.85 3.00 -3.06
CA PHE A 87 -9.15 2.39 -2.77
C PHE A 87 -9.63 2.61 -1.32
N TYR A 88 -8.69 2.79 -0.38
CA TYR A 88 -8.94 2.96 1.05
C TYR A 88 -9.13 4.43 1.50
N ALA A 89 -8.92 5.41 0.61
CA ALA A 89 -9.08 6.84 0.92
C ALA A 89 -10.53 7.32 0.73
N GLY A 90 -10.94 8.38 1.41
CA GLY A 90 -12.26 8.98 1.23
C GLY A 90 -13.40 8.32 2.00
N TRP A 91 -13.09 7.42 2.94
CA TRP A 91 -14.07 6.65 3.72
C TRP A 91 -14.13 7.05 5.20
N GLY A 92 -13.40 8.09 5.59
CA GLY A 92 -13.30 8.56 6.98
C GLY A 92 -12.22 7.87 7.83
N LEU A 93 -11.40 6.98 7.22
CA LEU A 93 -10.30 6.27 7.89
C LEU A 93 -8.92 6.88 7.60
N THR A 94 -8.88 8.00 6.88
CA THR A 94 -7.69 8.65 6.36
C THR A 94 -7.80 10.16 6.47
N ARG A 95 -6.67 10.86 6.47
CA ARG A 95 -6.61 12.29 6.19
C ARG A 95 -6.39 12.46 4.69
N ASP A 96 -7.45 12.76 3.96
CA ASP A 96 -7.40 12.87 2.49
C ASP A 96 -6.98 14.28 2.07
N LEU A 97 -5.87 14.38 1.33
CA LEU A 97 -5.33 15.63 0.81
C LEU A 97 -5.70 15.86 -0.67
N ALA A 98 -6.14 14.80 -1.35
CA ALA A 98 -6.74 14.89 -2.68
C ALA A 98 -8.27 14.98 -2.57
N PRO A 99 -8.97 15.56 -3.57
CA PRO A 99 -10.43 15.56 -3.60
C PRO A 99 -10.97 14.14 -3.45
N VAL A 100 -11.97 13.94 -2.60
CA VAL A 100 -12.60 12.63 -2.45
C VAL A 100 -13.56 12.39 -3.62
N PRO A 101 -13.48 11.27 -4.35
CA PRO A 101 -14.43 10.96 -5.43
C PRO A 101 -15.86 10.93 -4.92
N GLU A 102 -16.79 11.57 -5.65
CA GLU A 102 -18.19 11.72 -5.23
C GLU A 102 -18.88 10.39 -4.91
N ARG A 103 -18.56 9.32 -5.66
CA ARG A 103 -19.05 7.95 -5.42
C ARG A 103 -18.69 7.35 -4.05
N ARG A 104 -17.76 7.97 -3.30
CA ARG A 104 -17.38 7.57 -1.93
C ARG A 104 -18.07 8.44 -0.87
N LEU A 105 -18.71 9.52 -1.29
CA LEU A 105 -19.45 10.45 -0.44
C LEU A 105 -20.96 10.28 -0.57
N ARG A 106 -21.45 9.91 -1.76
CA ARG A 106 -22.88 9.84 -2.08
C ARG A 106 -23.24 8.56 -2.82
N ALA A 107 -24.43 8.06 -2.55
CA ALA A 107 -25.08 7.00 -3.31
C ALA A 107 -25.59 7.52 -4.67
N PRO A 108 -25.99 6.64 -5.63
CA PRO A 108 -26.47 7.05 -6.95
C PRO A 108 -27.70 7.99 -6.95
N ASP A 109 -28.50 7.96 -5.89
CA ASP A 109 -29.67 8.82 -5.65
C ASP A 109 -29.32 10.13 -4.90
N GLY A 110 -28.04 10.38 -4.61
CA GLY A 110 -27.52 11.62 -4.05
C GLY A 110 -27.47 11.69 -2.52
N HIS A 111 -28.01 10.71 -1.78
CA HIS A 111 -27.92 10.72 -0.31
C HIS A 111 -26.48 10.42 0.15
N PRO A 112 -26.03 10.98 1.31
CA PRO A 112 -24.67 10.78 1.79
C PRO A 112 -24.45 9.33 2.25
N LEU A 113 -23.31 8.75 1.88
CA LEU A 113 -22.91 7.43 2.35
C LEU A 113 -22.49 7.49 3.83
N PRO A 114 -22.75 6.42 4.62
CA PRO A 114 -22.29 6.34 5.99
C PRO A 114 -20.76 6.23 6.06
N LEU A 115 -20.18 6.64 7.19
CA LEU A 115 -18.77 6.39 7.46
C LEU A 115 -18.48 4.89 7.47
N VAL A 116 -17.36 4.50 6.88
CA VAL A 116 -16.96 3.10 6.79
C VAL A 116 -16.12 2.73 8.00
N THR A 117 -16.47 1.64 8.66
CA THR A 117 -15.66 1.10 9.76
C THR A 117 -14.43 0.39 9.22
N LEU A 118 -13.39 0.28 10.06
CA LEU A 118 -12.22 -0.52 9.73
C LEU A 118 -12.60 -1.96 9.35
N GLN A 119 -13.55 -2.58 10.07
CA GLN A 119 -13.97 -3.95 9.74
C GLN A 119 -14.65 -4.03 8.37
N ALA A 120 -15.50 -3.07 8.02
CA ALA A 120 -16.19 -3.05 6.74
C ALA A 120 -15.22 -2.89 5.57
N LEU A 121 -14.27 -1.94 5.67
CA LEU A 121 -13.23 -1.78 4.65
C LEU A 121 -12.35 -3.02 4.54
N THR A 122 -11.97 -3.61 5.68
CA THR A 122 -11.14 -4.83 5.72
C THR A 122 -11.84 -6.01 5.08
N HIS A 123 -13.11 -6.23 5.42
CA HIS A 123 -13.93 -7.29 4.82
C HIS A 123 -14.06 -7.10 3.31
N ALA A 124 -14.38 -5.88 2.86
CA ALA A 124 -14.48 -5.60 1.43
C ALA A 124 -13.16 -5.87 0.70
N ALA A 125 -12.03 -5.40 1.25
CA ALA A 125 -10.72 -5.45 0.59
C ALA A 125 -10.03 -6.82 0.65
N LEU A 126 -10.21 -7.58 1.74
CA LEU A 126 -9.47 -8.83 1.99
C LEU A 126 -10.34 -10.09 1.98
N ILE A 127 -11.67 -9.96 1.96
CA ILE A 127 -12.58 -11.13 2.00
C ILE A 127 -13.49 -11.15 0.77
N ALA A 128 -14.29 -10.10 0.57
CA ALA A 128 -15.33 -10.10 -0.45
C ALA A 128 -14.79 -9.84 -1.87
N TYR A 129 -13.83 -8.93 -2.02
CA TYR A 129 -13.28 -8.56 -3.33
C TYR A 129 -12.29 -9.59 -3.93
N PRO A 130 -11.27 -10.07 -3.19
CA PRO A 130 -10.27 -10.98 -3.74
C PRO A 130 -10.78 -12.43 -3.87
N ARG A 131 -10.17 -13.19 -4.78
CA ARG A 131 -10.32 -14.64 -4.88
C ARG A 131 -8.99 -15.29 -4.50
N TYR A 132 -9.02 -16.24 -3.58
CA TYR A 132 -7.82 -16.94 -3.13
C TYR A 132 -7.68 -18.31 -3.77
N TRP A 133 -6.44 -18.75 -3.89
CA TRP A 133 -6.05 -20.03 -4.44
C TRP A 133 -5.08 -20.71 -3.49
N ASP A 134 -5.38 -21.94 -3.10
CA ASP A 134 -4.47 -22.74 -2.26
C ASP A 134 -3.46 -23.46 -3.17
N PRO A 135 -2.16 -23.12 -3.11
CA PRO A 135 -1.15 -23.75 -3.94
C PRO A 135 -0.88 -25.22 -3.55
N VAL A 136 -1.30 -25.66 -2.36
CA VAL A 136 -1.15 -27.04 -1.90
C VAL A 136 -2.22 -27.92 -2.52
N THR A 137 -3.50 -27.58 -2.34
CA THR A 137 -4.62 -28.38 -2.88
C THR A 137 -4.93 -28.07 -4.34
N ARG A 138 -4.40 -26.97 -4.89
CA ARG A 138 -4.67 -26.50 -6.26
C ARG A 138 -6.17 -26.29 -6.49
N ARG A 139 -6.84 -25.62 -5.56
CA ARG A 139 -8.27 -25.29 -5.63
C ARG A 139 -8.52 -23.85 -5.14
N PRO A 140 -9.64 -23.22 -5.53
CA PRO A 140 -10.10 -22.00 -4.87
C PRO A 140 -10.24 -22.26 -3.37
N CYS A 141 -9.84 -21.29 -2.56
CA CYS A 141 -9.90 -21.38 -1.12
C CYS A 141 -10.41 -20.07 -0.50
N PRO A 142 -10.87 -20.10 0.76
CA PRO A 142 -11.20 -18.88 1.49
C PRO A 142 -9.93 -18.19 2.02
N PRO A 143 -9.97 -16.89 2.38
CA PRO A 143 -8.82 -16.13 2.86
C PRO A 143 -8.13 -16.75 4.08
N GLU A 144 -8.88 -17.40 4.96
CA GLU A 144 -8.39 -18.05 6.17
C GLU A 144 -7.36 -19.14 5.84
N VAL A 145 -7.64 -19.96 4.82
CA VAL A 145 -6.70 -20.98 4.35
C VAL A 145 -5.44 -20.31 3.79
N ALA A 146 -5.57 -19.25 3.01
CA ALA A 146 -4.41 -18.53 2.47
C ALA A 146 -3.53 -17.94 3.60
N LEU A 147 -4.15 -17.40 4.65
CA LEU A 147 -3.46 -16.88 5.82
C LEU A 147 -2.73 -18.00 6.58
N GLU A 148 -3.38 -19.13 6.82
CA GLU A 148 -2.75 -20.30 7.46
C GLU A 148 -1.54 -20.81 6.67
N ARG A 149 -1.65 -20.90 5.33
CA ARG A 149 -0.53 -21.30 4.47
C ARG A 149 0.67 -20.37 4.58
N LEU A 150 0.42 -19.06 4.66
CA LEU A 150 1.46 -18.03 4.83
C LEU A 150 2.10 -18.13 6.21
N ALA A 151 1.30 -18.27 7.27
CA ALA A 151 1.77 -18.38 8.64
C ALA A 151 2.62 -19.63 8.86
N ALA A 152 2.20 -20.77 8.30
CA ALA A 152 2.92 -22.03 8.41
C ALA A 152 4.18 -22.12 7.52
N SER A 153 4.42 -21.12 6.65
CA SER A 153 5.49 -21.16 5.63
C SER A 153 5.46 -22.41 4.74
N THR A 154 4.28 -23.04 4.60
CA THR A 154 4.07 -24.31 3.87
C THR A 154 3.92 -24.11 2.36
N LEU A 155 4.20 -22.91 1.85
CA LEU A 155 4.10 -22.63 0.43
C LEU A 155 5.15 -23.48 -0.32
N PRO A 156 4.76 -24.23 -1.36
CA PRO A 156 5.71 -24.96 -2.19
C PRO A 156 6.82 -24.00 -2.66
N ARG A 157 8.08 -24.36 -2.45
CA ARG A 157 9.20 -23.55 -2.92
C ARG A 157 9.20 -23.53 -4.46
N GLY A 158 8.70 -22.41 -5.00
CA GLY A 158 8.96 -21.96 -6.36
C GLY A 158 8.08 -22.59 -7.45
N VAL A 159 7.06 -21.86 -7.89
CA VAL A 159 6.67 -21.86 -9.30
C VAL A 159 7.41 -20.69 -9.94
N THR A 160 8.70 -20.89 -10.24
CA THR A 160 9.59 -19.91 -10.87
C THR A 160 8.95 -19.31 -12.13
N GLY A 161 8.18 -20.12 -12.85
CA GLY A 161 7.37 -19.70 -14.01
C GLY A 161 6.31 -18.65 -13.68
N LEU A 162 5.58 -18.76 -12.57
CA LEU A 162 4.57 -17.77 -12.19
C LEU A 162 5.19 -16.46 -11.71
N ARG A 163 6.38 -16.49 -11.09
CA ARG A 163 7.12 -15.26 -10.77
C ARG A 163 7.62 -14.55 -12.03
N LEU A 164 8.07 -15.30 -13.03
CA LEU A 164 8.46 -14.75 -14.34
C LEU A 164 7.25 -14.16 -15.07
N LEU A 165 6.12 -14.87 -15.09
CA LEU A 165 4.87 -14.40 -15.68
C LEU A 165 4.31 -13.17 -14.97
N ALA A 166 4.32 -13.12 -13.64
CA ALA A 166 3.89 -11.94 -12.88
C ALA A 166 4.78 -10.72 -13.15
N LYS A 167 6.10 -10.91 -13.27
CA LYS A 167 7.03 -9.84 -13.69
C LYS A 167 6.75 -9.40 -15.13
N ALA A 168 6.56 -10.33 -16.06
CA ALA A 168 6.23 -10.03 -17.44
C ALA A 168 4.90 -9.27 -17.56
N GLN A 169 3.88 -9.65 -16.79
CA GLN A 169 2.61 -8.94 -16.69
C GLN A 169 2.80 -7.51 -16.18
N GLY A 170 3.64 -7.31 -15.16
CA GLY A 170 3.99 -5.98 -14.66
C GLY A 170 4.69 -5.10 -15.71
N HIS A 171 5.60 -5.67 -16.50
CA HIS A 171 6.26 -4.97 -17.61
C HIS A 171 5.28 -4.61 -18.74
N LEU A 172 4.38 -5.53 -19.11
CA LEU A 172 3.39 -5.31 -20.16
C LEU A 172 2.28 -4.34 -19.74
N ALA A 173 1.93 -4.28 -18.45
CA ALA A 173 0.97 -3.31 -17.93
C ALA A 173 1.45 -1.84 -18.13
N GLY A 174 2.76 -1.59 -18.14
CA GLY A 174 3.33 -0.28 -18.49
C GLY A 174 3.20 0.07 -19.98
N LEU A 175 3.01 -0.93 -20.84
CA LEU A 175 2.83 -0.80 -22.29
C LEU A 175 1.35 -0.76 -22.71
N ALA A 176 0.42 -0.69 -21.76
CA ALA A 176 -1.03 -0.67 -22.03
C ALA A 176 -1.49 0.47 -22.95
N HIS A 177 -0.67 1.52 -23.14
CA HIS A 177 -0.91 2.61 -24.07
C HIS A 177 -0.74 2.23 -25.55
N LEU A 178 -0.06 1.11 -25.86
CA LEU A 178 0.12 0.62 -27.23
C LEU A 178 -1.09 -0.20 -27.73
N TRP A 179 -1.99 -0.58 -26.83
CA TRP A 179 -3.13 -1.48 -27.08
C TRP A 179 -4.47 -0.73 -26.93
N ARG A 180 -4.43 0.61 -27.05
CA ARG A 180 -5.60 1.49 -27.13
C ARG A 180 -5.74 2.02 -28.55
#